data_AF-Q5VJQ2-F1
#
_entry.id   AF-Q5VJQ2-F1
#
_cell.length_a   1.000
_cell.length_b   1.000
_cell.length_c   1.000
_cell.angle_alpha   90.00
_cell.angle_beta   90.00
_cell.angle_gamma   90.00
#
_symmetry.space_group_name_H-M   'P 1'
#
loop_
_entity.id
_entity.type
_entity.pdbx_description
1 polymer ?
#
loop_
_entity_poly.entity_id
_entity_poly.type
_entity_poly.pdbx_seq_one_letter_code
_entity_poly.pdbx_strand_id
1 'polypeptide(L)'
;MLRPRNHPANVPSAAEPDTPMSHYPSGHVHAHPDAAGATVGAHVEAEYFPDADHEAGAGDTPRRASAGTAAGVGIGEKRNVNERKGLAGRRKFGFRLKGLMGRKGKGSKFGLTQKGWMLVTAVVGLLIFLKLVFSSNGSDGHHQTYDTAHLIPRDYLNHSLTDPAPFEFCPVFGPGDAIAAKRGQFELLRSRLHTGTGARVQRILQKAMSGAPITISILGGSVSACTGAGDDPTHEKCYPHRVFDWWNTVFPHPANELTNGATPKTDSAYYAYCNSHHLPDKTDLVILEFDSADPNDPEWLQHFELLVRSVLVRPEMPAVIILGHFSLQVQAQNGFAGPELLHNVVGQFYDVPHISTKGVLYEHYLGTPDKARSAYYVDPNHPNFAGHDLIADVLISYLQSQICAGWSAINGHGYDVPALGTEGDNTVAGTPSLLGGVGLRKGMPGQDPGDGSSIGSSLSDRYQGLRVPQIRLADRPHDVQAFREIEPFCVAASDLVNPLPPTLFFGNGWATYHPPAKGNVVEDRHYWYADRPTARLRIPLKLGAGDVGIYFLQSPLDKPLGVVKCWVDDNVNGAKELHGTAEVEDVIATLVMIDRGVERGSHFVECELQGEPGGSSPPFKILGIFTT
;
A
#
# COMPACT_ATOMS: atom_id res chain seq x y z
N MET A 1 38.58 27.53 22.73
CA MET A 1 39.26 28.76 22.30
C MET A 1 38.24 29.63 21.59
N LEU A 2 37.93 30.79 22.17
CA LEU A 2 36.91 31.74 21.75
C LEU A 2 37.46 32.73 20.70
N ARG A 3 36.68 33.06 19.66
CA ARG A 3 36.68 34.37 18.93
C ARG A 3 35.54 34.41 17.87
N PRO A 4 35.05 35.61 17.45
CA PRO A 4 33.67 36.03 17.70
C PRO A 4 32.85 36.42 16.45
N ARG A 5 31.52 36.50 16.66
CA ARG A 5 30.53 37.12 15.76
C ARG A 5 30.73 38.64 15.64
N ASN A 6 30.56 39.17 14.43
CA ASN A 6 30.26 40.59 14.19
C ASN A 6 29.15 40.70 13.12
N HIS A 7 28.03 41.33 13.50
CA HIS A 7 27.09 41.98 12.59
C HIS A 7 27.47 43.45 12.42
N PRO A 8 26.98 44.10 11.36
CA PRO A 8 26.38 45.41 11.53
C PRO A 8 24.96 45.49 10.93
N ALA A 9 24.21 46.46 11.45
CA ALA A 9 22.78 46.67 11.34
C ALA A 9 22.40 47.67 10.22
N ASN A 10 21.24 47.43 9.58
CA ASN A 10 20.08 48.34 9.30
C ASN A 10 20.35 49.71 8.60
N VAL A 11 19.76 50.11 7.45
CA VAL A 11 18.36 50.52 7.07
C VAL A 11 18.45 51.22 5.66
N PRO A 12 17.41 51.55 4.82
CA PRO A 12 15.96 51.22 4.76
C PRO A 12 15.47 50.59 3.41
N SER A 13 14.21 50.15 3.43
CA SER A 13 13.37 49.76 2.30
C SER A 13 12.87 50.93 1.43
N ALA A 14 12.62 50.66 0.15
CA ALA A 14 11.45 51.12 -0.62
C ALA A 14 11.48 50.58 -2.06
N ALA A 15 10.26 50.31 -2.58
CA ALA A 15 9.86 50.08 -3.98
C ALA A 15 9.83 48.62 -4.50
N GLU A 16 8.75 47.92 -4.17
CA GLU A 16 8.09 46.95 -5.04
C GLU A 16 7.43 47.66 -6.25
N PRO A 17 7.33 47.00 -7.42
CA PRO A 17 6.30 47.32 -8.40
C PRO A 17 5.13 46.33 -8.34
N ASP A 18 3.95 46.90 -8.14
CA ASP A 18 2.62 46.31 -8.17
C ASP A 18 2.34 45.42 -9.40
N THR A 19 1.81 44.22 -9.15
CA THR A 19 1.01 43.45 -10.12
C THR A 19 -0.48 43.72 -9.89
N PRO A 20 -1.26 44.20 -10.88
CA PRO A 20 -2.69 44.29 -10.75
C PRO A 20 -3.39 42.99 -11.23
N MET A 21 -4.04 42.31 -10.30
CA MET A 21 -5.15 41.40 -10.56
C MET A 21 -6.44 42.21 -10.65
N SER A 22 -7.17 42.08 -11.77
CA SER A 22 -8.63 41.86 -11.84
C SER A 22 -9.21 42.30 -13.19
N HIS A 23 -10.02 41.41 -13.78
CA HIS A 23 -11.40 41.69 -14.25
C HIS A 23 -11.82 40.65 -15.31
N TYR A 24 -12.65 39.69 -14.93
CA TYR A 24 -13.60 39.05 -15.85
C TYR A 24 -15.01 39.56 -15.50
N PRO A 25 -15.75 40.13 -16.47
CA PRO A 25 -17.15 40.49 -16.25
C PRO A 25 -18.09 39.32 -16.59
N SER A 26 -19.08 39.15 -15.74
CA SER A 26 -20.30 38.37 -15.98
C SER A 26 -21.21 39.05 -17.01
N GLY A 27 -21.86 38.29 -17.90
CA GLY A 27 -23.08 38.76 -18.57
C GLY A 27 -23.50 38.05 -19.86
N HIS A 28 -24.48 37.15 -19.72
CA HIS A 28 -25.72 37.04 -20.52
C HIS A 28 -25.80 36.45 -21.96
N VAL A 29 -26.68 35.43 -22.04
CA VAL A 29 -27.82 35.21 -22.99
C VAL A 29 -27.66 34.19 -24.13
N HIS A 30 -28.69 33.32 -24.14
CA HIS A 30 -29.15 32.31 -25.09
C HIS A 30 -28.85 32.48 -26.59
N ALA A 31 -28.50 31.36 -27.23
CA ALA A 31 -29.00 30.99 -28.56
C ALA A 31 -28.94 29.46 -28.76
N HIS A 32 -30.10 28.85 -29.07
CA HIS A 32 -30.22 27.57 -29.80
C HIS A 32 -29.98 27.84 -31.30
N PRO A 33 -29.46 26.88 -32.10
CA PRO A 33 -30.26 25.79 -32.69
C PRO A 33 -29.46 24.46 -32.86
N ASP A 34 -29.99 23.27 -32.61
CA ASP A 34 -30.76 22.37 -33.50
C ASP A 34 -30.01 21.04 -33.65
N ALA A 35 -30.79 19.99 -33.85
CA ALA A 35 -30.46 18.58 -33.76
C ALA A 35 -29.57 18.05 -34.91
N ALA A 36 -28.62 17.16 -34.57
CA ALA A 36 -28.34 15.92 -35.33
C ALA A 36 -27.33 15.04 -34.57
N GLY A 37 -27.65 13.76 -34.36
CA GLY A 37 -26.65 12.71 -34.10
C GLY A 37 -26.71 12.02 -32.74
N ALA A 38 -27.84 11.43 -32.36
CA ALA A 38 -27.92 10.54 -31.20
C ALA A 38 -28.25 9.11 -31.65
N THR A 39 -27.25 8.36 -32.12
CA THR A 39 -27.30 6.89 -32.29
C THR A 39 -25.89 6.29 -32.30
N VAL A 40 -25.16 6.33 -31.18
CA VAL A 40 -23.95 5.49 -31.00
C VAL A 40 -23.80 4.96 -29.54
N GLY A 41 -24.45 5.56 -28.54
CA GLY A 41 -24.18 5.21 -27.13
C GLY A 41 -24.88 3.97 -26.54
N ALA A 42 -25.85 3.36 -27.22
CA ALA A 42 -26.70 2.32 -26.60
C ALA A 42 -26.17 0.88 -26.73
N HIS A 43 -25.09 0.66 -27.49
CA HIS A 43 -24.56 -0.69 -27.75
C HIS A 43 -23.40 -1.13 -26.84
N VAL A 44 -22.86 -0.24 -25.99
CA VAL A 44 -21.70 -0.55 -25.12
C VAL A 44 -22.12 -1.00 -23.72
N GLU A 45 -23.34 -0.71 -23.27
CA GLU A 45 -23.78 -0.97 -21.89
C GLU A 45 -24.11 -2.46 -21.62
N ALA A 46 -24.40 -3.24 -22.66
CA ALA A 46 -24.88 -4.63 -22.54
C ALA A 46 -23.77 -5.69 -22.53
N GLU A 47 -22.53 -5.35 -22.92
CA GLU A 47 -21.43 -6.33 -23.03
C GLU A 47 -20.56 -6.40 -21.76
N TYR A 48 -20.79 -5.51 -20.79
CA TYR A 48 -19.93 -5.35 -19.61
C TYR A 48 -20.51 -5.98 -18.32
N PHE A 49 -21.79 -6.35 -18.33
CA PHE A 49 -22.48 -6.96 -17.19
C PHE A 49 -23.34 -8.12 -17.68
N PRO A 50 -22.94 -9.39 -17.51
CA PRO A 50 -23.87 -10.49 -17.73
C PRO A 50 -24.96 -10.43 -16.65
N ASP A 51 -26.20 -10.22 -17.08
CA ASP A 51 -27.39 -10.32 -16.23
C ASP A 51 -27.43 -11.69 -15.55
N ALA A 52 -27.35 -11.70 -14.23
CA ALA A 52 -27.77 -12.84 -13.44
C ALA A 52 -29.29 -12.85 -13.41
N ASP A 53 -29.92 -13.83 -14.08
CA ASP A 53 -31.00 -14.66 -13.51
C ASP A 53 -31.68 -15.54 -14.58
N HIS A 54 -31.70 -16.86 -14.37
CA HIS A 54 -32.91 -17.70 -14.37
C HIS A 54 -32.59 -19.21 -14.37
N GLU A 55 -32.88 -19.89 -13.26
CA GLU A 55 -33.55 -21.20 -13.27
C GLU A 55 -34.54 -21.27 -12.10
N ALA A 56 -35.84 -21.13 -12.40
CA ALA A 56 -36.92 -21.51 -11.50
C ALA A 56 -38.10 -22.03 -12.31
N GLY A 57 -38.35 -23.33 -12.22
CA GLY A 57 -39.50 -24.00 -12.80
C GLY A 57 -40.75 -23.92 -11.91
N ALA A 58 -41.80 -23.33 -12.48
CA ALA A 58 -43.25 -23.58 -12.37
C ALA A 58 -43.87 -24.23 -11.10
N GLY A 59 -44.95 -23.60 -10.59
CA GLY A 59 -45.93 -24.26 -9.70
C GLY A 59 -46.97 -23.34 -9.04
N ASP A 60 -48.05 -23.06 -9.76
CA ASP A 60 -49.25 -22.23 -9.52
C ASP A 60 -49.99 -22.28 -8.14
N THR A 61 -50.28 -21.08 -7.59
CA THR A 61 -51.56 -20.56 -6.96
C THR A 61 -52.13 -21.11 -5.61
N PRO A 62 -53.11 -20.41 -4.95
CA PRO A 62 -53.11 -19.01 -4.45
C PRO A 62 -53.80 -18.86 -3.05
N ARG A 63 -53.68 -17.68 -2.39
CA ARG A 63 -54.70 -17.02 -1.53
C ARG A 63 -54.09 -15.74 -0.92
N ARG A 64 -54.38 -14.54 -1.45
CA ARG A 64 -55.57 -13.65 -1.29
C ARG A 64 -55.58 -12.84 0.03
N ALA A 65 -55.35 -11.53 -0.15
CA ALA A 65 -55.95 -10.35 0.51
C ALA A 65 -55.72 -10.16 2.03
N SER A 66 -55.57 -8.95 2.58
CA SER A 66 -55.61 -7.58 2.04
C SER A 66 -55.21 -6.60 3.15
N ALA A 67 -54.51 -5.54 2.73
CA ALA A 67 -54.65 -4.13 3.08
C ALA A 67 -55.05 -3.69 4.51
N GLY A 68 -54.29 -2.72 5.03
CA GLY A 68 -54.68 -1.89 6.16
C GLY A 68 -53.62 -0.85 6.54
N THR A 69 -53.46 0.17 5.71
CA THR A 69 -52.73 1.43 5.97
C THR A 69 -53.26 2.18 7.20
N ALA A 70 -52.35 2.77 7.99
CA ALA A 70 -52.24 4.22 8.25
C ALA A 70 -51.69 4.59 9.66
N ALA A 71 -50.61 5.38 9.61
CA ALA A 71 -50.18 6.49 10.47
C ALA A 71 -50.73 6.68 11.90
N GLY A 72 -49.82 7.04 12.83
CA GLY A 72 -50.20 7.65 14.11
C GLY A 72 -49.05 7.91 15.09
N VAL A 73 -48.50 9.12 15.02
CA VAL A 73 -47.63 9.85 15.97
C VAL A 73 -48.00 9.68 17.46
N GLY A 74 -47.00 9.72 18.37
CA GLY A 74 -47.21 10.29 19.71
C GLY A 74 -46.46 9.69 20.91
N ILE A 75 -45.28 10.26 21.18
CA ILE A 75 -44.66 10.62 22.48
C ILE A 75 -45.36 10.16 23.79
N GLY A 76 -44.58 9.58 24.71
CA GLY A 76 -45.01 9.36 26.10
C GLY A 76 -43.91 8.83 27.03
N GLU A 77 -43.27 9.74 27.75
CA GLU A 77 -42.16 9.59 28.70
C GLU A 77 -42.61 9.06 30.10
N LYS A 78 -41.61 8.62 30.90
CA LYS A 78 -41.53 8.49 32.38
C LYS A 78 -41.62 7.04 32.92
N ARG A 79 -40.48 6.46 33.35
CA ARG A 79 -39.74 6.61 34.62
C ARG A 79 -40.32 5.78 35.77
N ASN A 80 -39.39 5.05 36.39
CA ASN A 80 -39.18 4.85 37.83
C ASN A 80 -39.79 3.63 38.55
N VAL A 81 -38.91 2.73 39.03
CA VAL A 81 -38.49 2.58 40.46
C VAL A 81 -38.24 1.12 40.87
N ASN A 82 -37.03 0.94 41.41
CA ASN A 82 -36.52 -0.14 42.27
C ASN A 82 -37.50 -0.68 43.31
N GLU A 83 -37.38 -1.96 43.68
CA GLU A 83 -37.01 -2.29 45.08
C GLU A 83 -36.53 -3.74 45.28
N ARG A 84 -35.55 -3.87 46.18
CA ARG A 84 -34.91 -5.09 46.70
C ARG A 84 -35.64 -5.61 47.94
N LYS A 85 -35.48 -6.92 48.22
CA LYS A 85 -35.30 -7.63 49.54
C LYS A 85 -35.69 -9.12 49.32
N GLY A 86 -35.10 -10.18 49.87
CA GLY A 86 -34.12 -10.36 50.94
C GLY A 86 -34.52 -11.56 51.83
N LEU A 87 -33.87 -12.72 51.61
CA LEU A 87 -33.44 -13.80 52.55
C LEU A 87 -34.37 -14.68 53.44
N ALA A 88 -33.85 -15.91 53.66
CA ALA A 88 -34.06 -16.94 54.72
C ALA A 88 -35.19 -17.98 54.50
N GLY A 89 -35.09 -19.30 54.82
CA GLY A 89 -34.05 -20.16 55.37
C GLY A 89 -34.62 -21.51 55.88
N ARG A 90 -33.94 -22.63 55.56
CA ARG A 90 -33.73 -23.92 56.31
C ARG A 90 -34.88 -24.78 56.90
N ARG A 91 -34.85 -26.09 56.53
CA ARG A 91 -34.66 -27.36 57.32
C ARG A 91 -35.70 -28.51 57.19
N LYS A 92 -35.19 -29.66 56.68
CA LYS A 92 -35.34 -31.11 57.01
C LYS A 92 -36.64 -31.68 57.64
N PHE A 93 -37.10 -32.83 57.09
CA PHE A 93 -37.25 -34.14 57.79
C PHE A 93 -37.41 -35.28 56.75
N GLY A 94 -37.00 -36.51 57.07
CA GLY A 94 -37.08 -37.69 56.18
C GLY A 94 -37.62 -38.94 56.89
N PHE A 95 -37.87 -40.03 56.13
CA PHE A 95 -38.19 -41.41 56.55
C PHE A 95 -38.13 -42.32 55.30
N ARG A 96 -38.01 -43.66 55.32
CA ARG A 96 -37.15 -44.66 56.00
C ARG A 96 -37.31 -45.95 55.16
N LEU A 97 -36.28 -46.78 55.11
CA LEU A 97 -36.12 -47.98 54.28
C LEU A 97 -36.88 -49.21 54.81
N LYS A 98 -37.35 -50.09 53.92
CA LYS A 98 -37.50 -51.54 54.18
C LYS A 98 -37.30 -52.32 52.87
N GLY A 99 -36.40 -53.30 52.87
CA GLY A 99 -36.19 -54.24 51.77
C GLY A 99 -36.78 -55.62 52.05
N LEU A 100 -36.94 -56.43 51.00
CA LEU A 100 -36.87 -57.90 51.09
C LEU A 100 -36.48 -58.50 49.72
N MET A 101 -35.67 -59.55 49.80
CA MET A 101 -34.92 -60.26 48.75
C MET A 101 -35.76 -60.99 47.68
N GLY A 102 -35.15 -61.24 46.51
CA GLY A 102 -35.50 -62.42 45.69
C GLY A 102 -35.06 -62.47 44.22
N ARG A 103 -33.92 -63.14 43.95
CA ARG A 103 -33.54 -63.95 42.76
C ARG A 103 -33.18 -63.31 41.38
N LYS A 104 -31.87 -63.46 41.08
CA LYS A 104 -31.16 -63.94 39.85
C LYS A 104 -31.61 -63.50 38.44
N GLY A 105 -30.70 -62.86 37.70
CA GLY A 105 -30.63 -62.90 36.23
C GLY A 105 -29.56 -61.99 35.59
N LYS A 106 -28.49 -62.61 35.07
CA LYS A 106 -27.36 -62.19 34.20
C LYS A 106 -27.38 -60.78 33.55
N GLY A 107 -26.19 -60.16 33.53
CA GLY A 107 -25.93 -58.79 33.09
C GLY A 107 -25.87 -58.51 31.58
N SER A 108 -25.77 -57.21 31.28
CA SER A 108 -25.33 -56.65 30.01
C SER A 108 -24.75 -55.25 30.29
N LYS A 109 -23.52 -55.02 29.82
CA LYS A 109 -22.77 -53.77 29.96
C LYS A 109 -23.27 -52.76 28.92
N PHE A 110 -23.29 -51.48 29.31
CA PHE A 110 -23.67 -50.30 28.52
C PHE A 110 -25.17 -50.15 28.23
N GLY A 111 -25.77 -49.20 28.95
CA GLY A 111 -27.21 -48.98 29.08
C GLY A 111 -27.93 -48.37 27.86
N LEU A 112 -27.71 -48.90 26.66
CA LEU A 112 -28.65 -48.73 25.56
C LEU A 112 -29.22 -50.09 25.15
N THR A 113 -30.55 -50.16 25.03
CA THR A 113 -31.22 -51.34 24.50
C THR A 113 -30.80 -51.59 23.05
N GLN A 114 -30.92 -52.84 22.57
CA GLN A 114 -30.57 -53.21 21.19
C GLN A 114 -31.30 -52.35 20.14
N LYS A 115 -32.51 -51.88 20.46
CA LYS A 115 -33.28 -50.92 19.66
C LYS A 115 -32.67 -49.51 19.64
N GLY A 116 -32.09 -49.08 20.76
CA GLY A 116 -31.38 -47.79 20.86
C GLY A 116 -30.09 -47.79 20.03
N TRP A 117 -29.34 -48.89 20.05
CA TRP A 117 -28.15 -49.03 19.19
C TRP A 117 -28.51 -49.04 17.70
N MET A 118 -29.58 -49.73 17.31
CA MET A 118 -30.09 -49.73 15.92
C MET A 118 -30.45 -48.33 15.44
N LEU A 119 -31.04 -47.52 16.32
CA LEU A 119 -31.47 -46.15 15.99
C LEU A 119 -30.26 -45.21 15.86
N VAL A 120 -29.26 -45.35 16.74
CA VAL A 120 -28.00 -44.60 16.63
C VAL A 120 -27.25 -44.98 15.36
N THR A 121 -27.15 -46.28 15.03
CA THR A 121 -26.50 -46.71 13.78
C THR A 121 -27.26 -46.26 12.54
N ALA A 122 -28.60 -46.20 12.60
CA ALA A 122 -29.40 -45.69 11.48
C ALA A 122 -29.21 -44.18 11.29
N VAL A 123 -29.16 -43.40 12.37
CA VAL A 123 -28.92 -41.95 12.32
C VAL A 123 -27.50 -41.65 11.83
N VAL A 124 -26.48 -42.36 12.36
CA VAL A 124 -25.10 -42.19 11.90
C VAL A 124 -24.95 -42.63 10.44
N GLY A 125 -25.58 -43.74 10.05
CA GLY A 125 -25.60 -44.20 8.66
C GLY A 125 -26.29 -43.20 7.72
N LEU A 126 -27.40 -42.60 8.15
CA LEU A 126 -28.09 -41.55 7.40
C LEU A 126 -27.24 -40.30 7.27
N LEU A 127 -26.53 -39.88 8.32
CA LEU A 127 -25.62 -38.73 8.27
C LEU A 127 -24.43 -38.98 7.33
N ILE A 128 -23.86 -40.20 7.34
CA ILE A 128 -22.79 -40.59 6.42
C ILE A 128 -23.32 -40.64 4.97
N PHE A 129 -24.51 -41.19 4.77
CA PHE A 129 -25.16 -41.25 3.45
C PHE A 129 -25.52 -39.86 2.93
N LEU A 130 -26.06 -38.98 3.78
CA LEU A 130 -26.27 -37.56 3.47
C LEU A 130 -24.94 -36.90 3.09
N LYS A 131 -23.85 -37.19 3.81
CA LYS A 131 -22.52 -36.65 3.47
C LYS A 131 -21.99 -37.18 2.14
N LEU A 132 -22.31 -38.41 1.75
CA LEU A 132 -21.87 -39.01 0.49
C LEU A 132 -22.72 -38.58 -0.71
N VAL A 133 -24.04 -38.39 -0.51
CA VAL A 133 -24.98 -38.01 -1.57
C VAL A 133 -25.03 -36.49 -1.79
N PHE A 134 -24.86 -35.71 -0.72
CA PHE A 134 -24.76 -34.26 -0.77
C PHE A 134 -23.32 -33.74 -0.63
N SER A 135 -22.33 -34.61 -0.85
CA SER A 135 -21.01 -34.14 -1.27
C SER A 135 -21.20 -33.56 -2.67
N SER A 136 -21.67 -32.32 -2.72
CA SER A 136 -21.41 -31.49 -3.87
C SER A 136 -19.90 -31.55 -4.07
N ASN A 137 -19.48 -31.96 -5.26
CA ASN A 137 -18.21 -31.52 -5.82
C ASN A 137 -18.31 -30.00 -6.04
N GLY A 138 -18.50 -29.23 -4.96
CA GLY A 138 -17.84 -27.95 -4.88
C GLY A 138 -16.37 -28.32 -4.84
N SER A 139 -15.70 -28.14 -5.97
CA SER A 139 -14.29 -27.85 -5.96
C SER A 139 -14.11 -26.62 -5.06
N ASP A 140 -14.02 -26.85 -3.75
CA ASP A 140 -13.23 -26.00 -2.87
C ASP A 140 -11.89 -25.93 -3.58
N GLY A 141 -11.63 -24.77 -4.19
CA GLY A 141 -10.36 -24.44 -4.78
C GLY A 141 -9.33 -24.67 -3.69
N HIS A 142 -8.69 -25.84 -3.73
CA HIS A 142 -7.49 -26.12 -3.00
C HIS A 142 -6.60 -24.91 -3.20
N HIS A 143 -6.22 -24.28 -2.08
CA HIS A 143 -5.12 -23.33 -1.99
C HIS A 143 -4.07 -23.68 -3.05
N GLN A 144 -4.10 -23.01 -4.20
CA GLN A 144 -3.02 -23.08 -5.17
C GLN A 144 -1.94 -22.15 -4.62
N THR A 145 -1.27 -22.63 -3.58
CA THR A 145 0.13 -22.29 -3.43
C THR A 145 0.78 -22.84 -4.69
N TYR A 146 0.94 -22.00 -5.71
CA TYR A 146 1.69 -22.37 -6.89
C TYR A 146 3.07 -22.81 -6.40
N ASP A 147 3.35 -24.11 -6.54
CA ASP A 147 4.68 -24.63 -6.28
C ASP A 147 5.59 -24.06 -7.38
N THR A 148 6.15 -22.88 -7.11
CA THR A 148 7.06 -22.20 -8.03
C THR A 148 8.28 -23.05 -8.32
N ALA A 149 8.60 -24.05 -7.49
CA ALA A 149 9.74 -24.94 -7.68
C ALA A 149 9.69 -25.74 -9.00
N HIS A 150 8.50 -25.85 -9.62
CA HIS A 150 8.33 -26.54 -10.90
C HIS A 150 8.31 -25.63 -12.12
N LEU A 151 8.39 -24.31 -11.94
CA LEU A 151 8.46 -23.36 -13.05
C LEU A 151 9.79 -23.54 -13.82
N ILE A 152 9.70 -23.54 -15.15
CA ILE A 152 10.88 -23.67 -16.03
C ILE A 152 11.17 -22.30 -16.65
N PRO A 153 12.36 -21.73 -16.41
CA PRO A 153 12.81 -20.50 -17.05
C PRO A 153 12.68 -20.53 -18.57
N ARG A 154 12.11 -19.46 -19.13
CA ARG A 154 12.01 -19.26 -20.59
C ARG A 154 12.90 -18.11 -21.01
N ASP A 155 13.87 -18.41 -21.88
CA ASP A 155 14.71 -17.41 -22.52
C ASP A 155 14.12 -17.06 -23.90
N TYR A 156 13.44 -15.92 -23.95
CA TYR A 156 12.82 -15.38 -25.16
C TYR A 156 13.83 -14.77 -26.14
N LEU A 157 15.07 -14.53 -25.70
CA LEU A 157 16.12 -13.85 -26.48
C LEU A 157 17.03 -14.83 -27.23
N ASN A 158 17.13 -16.08 -26.76
CA ASN A 158 17.96 -17.12 -27.39
C ASN A 158 17.38 -17.67 -28.71
N HIS A 159 16.07 -17.56 -28.91
CA HIS A 159 15.43 -17.96 -30.16
C HIS A 159 15.52 -16.83 -31.19
N SER A 160 16.41 -16.97 -32.18
CA SER A 160 16.48 -16.06 -33.33
C SER A 160 15.15 -16.08 -34.11
N LEU A 161 14.28 -15.12 -33.81
CA LEU A 161 13.01 -14.74 -34.44
C LEU A 161 11.98 -15.86 -34.69
N THR A 162 10.82 -15.71 -34.07
CA THR A 162 9.58 -15.79 -34.84
C THR A 162 8.70 -14.59 -34.53
N ASP A 163 8.45 -13.79 -35.57
CA ASP A 163 7.19 -13.08 -35.74
C ASP A 163 6.11 -14.15 -35.99
N PRO A 164 4.97 -14.16 -35.27
CA PRO A 164 4.50 -13.17 -34.29
C PRO A 164 5.16 -13.25 -32.92
N ALA A 165 5.11 -12.13 -32.18
CA ALA A 165 5.60 -12.03 -30.81
C ALA A 165 5.12 -13.20 -29.94
N PRO A 166 5.97 -13.76 -29.06
CA PRO A 166 5.67 -14.97 -28.29
C PRO A 166 4.68 -14.73 -27.12
N PHE A 167 4.07 -13.55 -27.09
CA PHE A 167 3.13 -13.12 -26.05
C PHE A 167 1.75 -13.00 -26.69
N GLU A 168 0.78 -13.77 -26.19
CA GLU A 168 -0.58 -13.84 -26.76
C GLU A 168 -1.29 -12.47 -26.79
N PHE A 169 -0.97 -11.59 -25.84
CA PHE A 169 -1.52 -10.24 -25.73
C PHE A 169 -0.85 -9.21 -26.67
N CYS A 170 0.15 -9.61 -27.47
CA CYS A 170 0.77 -8.72 -28.46
C CYS A 170 0.16 -8.95 -29.87
N PRO A 171 -0.21 -7.88 -30.60
CA PRO A 171 -0.14 -6.47 -30.21
C PRO A 171 -1.19 -6.13 -29.14
N VAL A 172 -0.85 -5.15 -28.29
CA VAL A 172 -1.73 -4.65 -27.21
C VAL A 172 -3.08 -4.22 -27.79
N PHE A 173 -4.17 -4.50 -27.09
CA PHE A 173 -5.54 -4.27 -27.56
C PHE A 173 -5.93 -5.06 -28.83
N GLY A 174 -5.10 -6.01 -29.25
CA GLY A 174 -5.44 -6.96 -30.29
C GLY A 174 -6.37 -8.07 -29.81
N PRO A 175 -6.81 -8.97 -30.70
CA PRO A 175 -7.76 -10.04 -30.35
C PRO A 175 -7.31 -11.02 -29.26
N GLY A 176 -5.99 -11.15 -29.03
CA GLY A 176 -5.42 -12.00 -27.97
C GLY A 176 -5.26 -11.29 -26.62
N ASP A 177 -5.51 -9.99 -26.53
CA ASP A 177 -5.45 -9.23 -25.28
C ASP A 177 -6.76 -9.39 -24.50
N ALA A 178 -6.81 -10.42 -23.65
CA ALA A 178 -7.99 -10.73 -22.84
C ALA A 178 -8.36 -9.61 -21.85
N ILE A 179 -7.38 -8.82 -21.39
CA ILE A 179 -7.66 -7.70 -20.48
C ILE A 179 -8.29 -6.55 -21.25
N ALA A 180 -7.79 -6.24 -22.45
CA ALA A 180 -8.43 -5.28 -23.34
C ALA A 180 -9.85 -5.69 -23.73
N ALA A 181 -10.08 -6.96 -24.02
CA ALA A 181 -11.41 -7.49 -24.32
C ALA A 181 -12.36 -7.33 -23.12
N LYS A 182 -11.85 -7.56 -21.90
CA LYS A 182 -12.62 -7.42 -20.65
C LYS A 182 -12.87 -5.96 -20.25
N ARG A 183 -11.88 -5.08 -20.44
CA ARG A 183 -11.86 -3.74 -19.85
C ARG A 183 -12.09 -2.59 -20.83
N GLY A 184 -11.97 -2.85 -22.12
CA GLY A 184 -12.04 -1.84 -23.17
C GLY A 184 -10.74 -1.04 -23.31
N GLN A 185 -10.37 -0.74 -24.56
CA GLN A 185 -9.15 -0.01 -24.89
C GLN A 185 -9.13 1.41 -24.32
N PHE A 186 -10.24 2.16 -24.44
CA PHE A 186 -10.30 3.55 -24.02
C PHE A 186 -10.05 3.73 -22.53
N GLU A 187 -10.67 2.88 -21.70
CA GLU A 187 -10.52 2.93 -20.25
C GLU A 187 -9.10 2.56 -19.80
N LEU A 188 -8.52 1.51 -20.41
CA LEU A 188 -7.14 1.13 -20.13
C LEU A 188 -6.13 2.20 -20.58
N LEU A 189 -6.40 2.94 -21.65
CA LEU A 189 -5.57 4.08 -22.04
C LEU A 189 -5.71 5.26 -21.07
N ARG A 190 -6.93 5.57 -20.62
CA ARG A 190 -7.20 6.61 -19.61
C ARG A 190 -6.60 6.30 -18.24
N SER A 191 -6.34 5.03 -17.95
CA SER A 191 -5.69 4.63 -16.70
C SER A 191 -4.24 5.12 -16.59
N ARG A 192 -3.59 5.54 -17.68
CA ARG A 192 -2.19 5.95 -17.72
C ARG A 192 -2.08 7.46 -17.51
N LEU A 193 -1.88 7.89 -16.26
CA LEU A 193 -1.77 9.32 -15.91
C LEU A 193 -0.44 9.92 -16.39
N HIS A 194 0.64 9.14 -16.28
CA HIS A 194 1.95 9.45 -16.83
C HIS A 194 2.71 8.15 -17.09
N THR A 195 3.39 8.02 -18.23
CA THR A 195 4.11 6.77 -18.57
C THR A 195 5.63 6.87 -18.47
N GLY A 196 6.17 8.09 -18.45
CA GLY A 196 7.60 8.35 -18.56
C GLY A 196 8.22 7.76 -19.84
N THR A 197 9.55 7.63 -19.85
CA THR A 197 10.31 6.92 -20.89
C THR A 197 10.22 5.40 -20.76
N GLY A 198 9.85 4.91 -19.57
CA GLY A 198 9.82 3.49 -19.25
C GLY A 198 11.20 2.83 -19.16
N ALA A 199 12.31 3.58 -19.16
CA ALA A 199 13.67 3.02 -19.26
C ALA A 199 13.95 1.96 -18.17
N ARG A 200 13.64 2.24 -16.90
CA ARG A 200 13.82 1.27 -15.81
C ARG A 200 12.91 0.06 -15.95
N VAL A 201 11.67 0.24 -16.41
CA VAL A 201 10.74 -0.87 -16.68
C VAL A 201 11.27 -1.74 -17.82
N GLN A 202 11.76 -1.15 -18.91
CA GLN A 202 12.36 -1.88 -20.02
C GLN A 202 13.60 -2.67 -19.58
N ARG A 203 14.42 -2.13 -18.67
CA ARG A 203 15.57 -2.87 -18.09
C ARG A 203 15.13 -4.16 -17.41
N ILE A 204 14.07 -4.11 -16.57
CA ILE A 204 13.60 -5.31 -15.88
C ILE A 204 12.94 -6.30 -16.84
N LEU A 205 12.25 -5.81 -17.88
CA LEU A 205 11.59 -6.65 -18.86
C LEU A 205 12.61 -7.38 -19.73
N GLN A 206 13.72 -6.73 -20.09
CA GLN A 206 14.84 -7.40 -20.78
C GLN A 206 15.47 -8.50 -19.92
N LYS A 207 15.67 -8.23 -18.62
CA LYS A 207 16.11 -9.26 -17.65
C LYS A 207 15.11 -10.43 -17.58
N ALA A 208 13.80 -10.13 -17.53
CA ALA A 208 12.77 -11.16 -17.49
C ALA A 208 12.72 -11.98 -18.80
N MET A 209 12.85 -11.32 -19.95
CA MET A 209 12.89 -11.95 -21.27
C MET A 209 14.10 -12.86 -21.46
N SER A 210 15.23 -12.59 -20.81
CA SER A 210 16.39 -13.51 -20.81
C SER A 210 16.19 -14.74 -19.91
N GLY A 211 15.01 -14.89 -19.29
CA GLY A 211 14.72 -15.98 -18.36
C GLY A 211 15.36 -15.82 -16.98
N ALA A 212 15.83 -14.64 -16.60
CA ALA A 212 16.37 -14.40 -15.27
C ALA A 212 15.27 -14.14 -14.23
N PRO A 213 15.49 -14.46 -12.93
CA PRO A 213 14.50 -14.23 -11.88
C PRO A 213 14.24 -12.74 -11.65
N ILE A 214 13.01 -12.44 -11.24
CA ILE A 214 12.55 -11.09 -10.91
C ILE A 214 11.92 -11.08 -9.51
N THR A 215 12.38 -10.15 -8.68
CA THR A 215 11.76 -9.85 -7.39
C THR A 215 10.84 -8.63 -7.54
N ILE A 216 9.55 -8.82 -7.29
CA ILE A 216 8.53 -7.77 -7.28
C ILE A 216 8.22 -7.42 -5.83
N SER A 217 8.34 -6.16 -5.46
CA SER A 217 8.00 -5.66 -4.12
C SER A 217 6.87 -4.65 -4.18
N ILE A 218 6.00 -4.67 -3.18
CA ILE A 218 4.88 -3.74 -3.04
C ILE A 218 5.06 -2.93 -1.76
N LEU A 219 4.98 -1.61 -1.86
CA LEU A 219 4.79 -0.72 -0.73
C LEU A 219 3.47 0.01 -0.91
N GLY A 220 2.65 0.04 0.13
CA GLY A 220 1.35 0.67 0.08
C GLY A 220 0.60 0.62 1.40
N GLY A 221 -0.60 1.20 1.36
CA GLY A 221 -1.52 1.23 2.48
C GLY A 221 -2.38 -0.03 2.60
N SER A 222 -3.58 0.13 3.16
CA SER A 222 -4.52 -0.97 3.46
C SER A 222 -4.96 -1.76 2.22
N VAL A 223 -5.09 -1.10 1.06
CA VAL A 223 -5.47 -1.75 -0.20
C VAL A 223 -4.38 -2.73 -0.63
N SER A 224 -3.12 -2.31 -0.61
CA SER A 224 -1.98 -3.18 -0.88
C SER A 224 -1.77 -4.27 0.18
N ALA A 225 -2.18 -4.01 1.43
CA ALA A 225 -2.27 -5.00 2.50
C ALA A 225 -3.50 -5.93 2.39
N CYS A 226 -4.19 -5.94 1.25
CA CYS A 226 -5.29 -6.85 0.92
C CYS A 226 -6.58 -6.67 1.73
N THR A 227 -6.78 -5.47 2.27
CA THR A 227 -8.05 -5.12 2.93
C THR A 227 -9.20 -5.17 1.93
N GLY A 228 -10.22 -5.98 2.22
CA GLY A 228 -11.35 -6.21 1.31
C GLY A 228 -11.14 -7.34 0.29
N ALA A 229 -9.96 -7.99 0.31
CA ALA A 229 -9.66 -9.22 -0.42
C ALA A 229 -9.10 -10.32 0.48
N GLY A 230 -9.79 -10.59 1.60
CA GLY A 230 -9.45 -11.66 2.54
C GLY A 230 -8.54 -11.22 3.69
N ASP A 231 -8.09 -9.96 3.69
CA ASP A 231 -7.31 -9.33 4.77
C ASP A 231 -6.01 -10.09 5.10
N ASP A 232 -5.45 -10.76 4.09
CA ASP A 232 -4.20 -11.50 4.15
C ASP A 232 -3.31 -11.05 2.96
N PRO A 233 -2.10 -10.53 3.20
CA PRO A 233 -1.15 -10.10 2.16
C PRO A 233 -0.79 -11.17 1.13
N THR A 234 -1.04 -12.45 1.45
CA THR A 234 -0.78 -13.60 0.58
C THR A 234 -2.01 -14.13 -0.16
N HIS A 235 -3.17 -13.49 0.03
CA HIS A 235 -4.44 -13.97 -0.51
C HIS A 235 -4.48 -13.91 -2.05
N GLU A 236 -4.89 -15.01 -2.68
CA GLU A 236 -4.84 -15.21 -4.15
C GLU A 236 -5.65 -14.17 -4.95
N LYS A 237 -6.73 -13.66 -4.36
CA LYS A 237 -7.60 -12.66 -4.99
C LYS A 237 -7.16 -11.21 -4.76
N CYS A 238 -6.10 -10.99 -4.00
CA CYS A 238 -5.55 -9.67 -3.79
C CYS A 238 -4.66 -9.27 -4.97
N TYR A 239 -4.69 -8.00 -5.37
CA TYR A 239 -4.04 -7.53 -6.59
C TYR A 239 -2.53 -7.87 -6.68
N PRO A 240 -1.70 -7.81 -5.61
CA PRO A 240 -0.30 -8.20 -5.67
C PRO A 240 -0.10 -9.64 -6.10
N HIS A 241 -0.88 -10.55 -5.52
CA HIS A 241 -0.81 -11.97 -5.84
C HIS A 241 -1.25 -12.23 -7.28
N ARG A 242 -2.35 -11.60 -7.72
CA ARG A 242 -2.85 -11.75 -9.10
C ARG A 242 -1.84 -11.28 -10.14
N VAL A 243 -1.16 -10.16 -9.88
CA VAL A 243 -0.12 -9.64 -10.76
C VAL A 243 1.08 -10.58 -10.79
N PHE A 244 1.47 -11.14 -9.65
CA PHE A 244 2.57 -12.10 -9.56
C PHE A 244 2.26 -13.44 -10.23
N ASP A 245 1.03 -13.94 -10.09
CA ASP A 245 0.57 -15.13 -10.80
C ASP A 245 0.61 -14.92 -12.31
N TRP A 246 0.04 -13.81 -12.78
CA TRP A 246 0.13 -13.44 -14.19
C TRP A 246 1.60 -13.34 -14.63
N TRP A 247 2.46 -12.70 -13.84
CA TRP A 247 3.88 -12.58 -14.14
C TRP A 247 4.52 -13.96 -14.35
N ASN A 248 4.24 -14.93 -13.48
CA ASN A 248 4.77 -16.29 -13.61
C ASN A 248 4.21 -17.07 -14.81
N THR A 249 3.06 -16.68 -15.37
CA THR A 249 2.59 -17.23 -16.66
C THR A 249 3.39 -16.69 -17.84
N VAL A 250 3.88 -15.45 -17.76
CA VAL A 250 4.60 -14.76 -18.84
C VAL A 250 6.11 -14.99 -18.75
N PHE A 251 6.69 -14.88 -17.55
CA PHE A 251 8.12 -15.05 -17.28
C PHE A 251 8.32 -16.10 -16.17
N PRO A 252 8.02 -17.39 -16.44
CA PRO A 252 8.11 -18.43 -15.43
C PRO A 252 9.54 -18.58 -14.92
N HIS A 253 9.75 -18.53 -13.61
CA HIS A 253 11.05 -18.83 -12.99
C HIS A 253 10.85 -19.26 -11.53
N PRO A 254 11.53 -20.31 -11.05
CA PRO A 254 11.29 -20.85 -9.70
C PRO A 254 11.76 -19.93 -8.57
N ALA A 255 12.69 -19.02 -8.88
CA ALA A 255 13.20 -17.99 -7.97
C ALA A 255 12.61 -16.58 -8.23
N ASN A 256 11.46 -16.48 -8.92
CA ASN A 256 10.69 -15.23 -8.87
C ASN A 256 10.14 -15.06 -7.45
N GLU A 257 10.12 -13.83 -6.95
CA GLU A 257 9.69 -13.54 -5.59
C GLU A 257 8.70 -12.37 -5.57
N LEU A 258 7.67 -12.50 -4.73
CA LEU A 258 6.77 -11.40 -4.37
C LEU A 258 7.01 -11.03 -2.91
N THR A 259 7.38 -9.78 -2.66
CA THR A 259 7.45 -9.22 -1.30
C THR A 259 6.37 -8.17 -1.12
N ASN A 260 5.30 -8.51 -0.40
CA ASN A 260 4.29 -7.54 -0.02
C ASN A 260 4.67 -6.87 1.32
N GLY A 261 5.30 -5.69 1.24
CA GLY A 261 5.68 -4.87 2.38
C GLY A 261 4.63 -3.83 2.77
N ALA A 262 3.39 -3.97 2.30
CA ALA A 262 2.31 -3.04 2.62
C ALA A 262 1.83 -3.19 4.07
N THR A 263 1.45 -2.06 4.66
CA THR A 263 1.02 -1.97 6.06
C THR A 263 -0.29 -1.17 6.10
N PRO A 264 -1.38 -1.71 6.69
CA PRO A 264 -2.62 -0.96 6.81
C PRO A 264 -2.45 0.37 7.54
N LYS A 265 -3.25 1.37 7.18
CA LYS A 265 -3.28 2.70 7.83
C LYS A 265 -1.90 3.41 7.87
N THR A 266 -1.08 3.17 6.86
CA THR A 266 0.19 3.89 6.63
C THR A 266 0.16 4.55 5.26
N ASP A 267 0.93 5.63 5.14
CA ASP A 267 0.99 6.52 3.99
C ASP A 267 2.46 6.73 3.57
N SER A 268 2.70 7.55 2.55
CA SER A 268 4.06 7.80 2.07
C SER A 268 4.94 8.50 3.11
N ALA A 269 4.37 9.28 4.04
CA ALA A 269 5.11 9.94 5.13
C ALA A 269 5.84 8.93 6.03
N TYR A 270 5.25 7.76 6.26
CA TYR A 270 5.91 6.65 6.93
C TYR A 270 6.98 5.97 6.05
N TYR A 271 6.63 5.59 4.83
CA TYR A 271 7.54 4.83 3.95
C TYR A 271 8.73 5.65 3.44
N ALA A 272 8.60 6.98 3.37
CA ALA A 272 9.69 7.88 3.01
C ALA A 272 10.95 7.65 3.86
N TYR A 273 10.77 7.14 5.09
CA TYR A 273 11.87 6.83 6.00
C TYR A 273 12.02 5.34 6.30
N CYS A 274 10.91 4.59 6.34
CA CYS A 274 10.92 3.21 6.80
C CYS A 274 10.93 2.16 5.68
N ASN A 275 10.94 2.55 4.39
CA ASN A 275 10.85 1.60 3.27
C ASN A 275 11.90 0.49 3.29
N SER A 276 13.11 0.73 3.80
CA SER A 276 14.17 -0.27 3.87
C SER A 276 13.80 -1.49 4.71
N HIS A 277 12.91 -1.33 5.68
CA HIS A 277 12.42 -2.42 6.54
C HIS A 277 11.30 -3.23 5.88
N HIS A 278 10.70 -2.71 4.82
CA HIS A 278 9.58 -3.30 4.08
C HIS A 278 9.98 -3.83 2.71
N LEU A 279 11.22 -3.59 2.30
CA LEU A 279 11.80 -4.10 1.07
C LEU A 279 12.88 -5.15 1.40
N PRO A 280 13.03 -6.17 0.56
CA PRO A 280 14.19 -7.06 0.65
C PRO A 280 15.49 -6.30 0.31
N ASP A 281 16.63 -6.92 0.63
CA ASP A 281 17.96 -6.35 0.30
C ASP A 281 18.14 -6.10 -1.21
N LYS A 282 17.45 -6.87 -2.06
CA LYS A 282 17.45 -6.72 -3.52
C LYS A 282 16.03 -6.83 -4.05
N THR A 283 15.62 -5.87 -4.85
CA THR A 283 14.34 -5.87 -5.55
C THR A 283 14.53 -5.34 -6.98
N ASP A 284 13.79 -5.88 -7.95
CA ASP A 284 13.87 -5.44 -9.34
C ASP A 284 12.78 -4.43 -9.68
N LEU A 285 11.56 -4.65 -9.17
CA LEU A 285 10.39 -3.83 -9.41
C LEU A 285 9.71 -3.48 -8.08
N VAL A 286 9.50 -2.20 -7.82
CA VAL A 286 8.74 -1.71 -6.67
C VAL A 286 7.46 -1.02 -7.15
N ILE A 287 6.31 -1.52 -6.70
CA ILE A 287 5.01 -0.86 -6.88
C ILE A 287 4.74 0.00 -5.65
N LEU A 288 4.40 1.27 -5.86
CA LEU A 288 4.04 2.23 -4.82
C LEU A 288 2.54 2.57 -4.96
N GLU A 289 1.73 2.20 -3.98
CA GLU A 289 0.27 2.45 -3.99
C GLU A 289 -0.14 3.31 -2.79
N PHE A 290 -0.28 4.61 -3.05
CA PHE A 290 -0.57 5.62 -2.02
C PHE A 290 -1.63 6.65 -2.42
N ASP A 291 -2.16 6.64 -3.66
CA ASP A 291 -3.19 7.60 -4.12
C ASP A 291 -4.45 7.60 -3.23
N SER A 292 -4.71 6.48 -2.54
CA SER A 292 -5.83 6.31 -1.62
C SER A 292 -5.48 6.45 -0.13
N ALA A 293 -4.18 6.57 0.18
CA ALA A 293 -3.65 6.61 1.54
C ALA A 293 -3.17 8.01 1.95
N ASP A 294 -2.53 8.71 1.02
CA ASP A 294 -1.99 10.05 1.26
C ASP A 294 -3.12 11.09 1.25
N PRO A 295 -3.07 12.13 2.10
CA PRO A 295 -3.90 13.31 1.94
C PRO A 295 -3.41 14.18 0.79
N ASN A 296 -4.29 15.05 0.31
CA ASN A 296 -3.99 16.00 -0.75
C ASN A 296 -3.39 17.29 -0.18
N ASP A 297 -2.22 17.18 0.43
CA ASP A 297 -1.51 18.29 1.10
C ASP A 297 -0.09 18.46 0.51
N PRO A 298 0.38 19.69 0.25
CA PRO A 298 1.72 19.95 -0.30
C PRO A 298 2.90 19.35 0.50
N GLU A 299 2.74 19.06 1.79
CA GLU A 299 3.76 18.36 2.59
C GLU A 299 3.95 16.91 2.10
N TRP A 300 2.88 16.23 1.66
CA TRP A 300 2.96 14.86 1.15
C TRP A 300 3.65 14.78 -0.22
N LEU A 301 3.72 15.88 -0.97
CA LEU A 301 4.59 15.95 -2.15
C LEU A 301 6.06 15.67 -1.78
N GLN A 302 6.53 16.21 -0.66
CA GLN A 302 7.90 16.03 -0.18
C GLN A 302 8.13 14.61 0.36
N HIS A 303 7.15 14.06 1.09
CA HIS A 303 7.21 12.68 1.57
C HIS A 303 7.23 11.67 0.43
N PHE A 304 6.33 11.82 -0.53
CA PHE A 304 6.24 10.94 -1.67
C PHE A 304 7.49 11.06 -2.57
N GLU A 305 8.01 12.26 -2.78
CA GLU A 305 9.30 12.47 -3.44
C GLU A 305 10.43 11.73 -2.71
N LEU A 306 10.52 11.90 -1.38
CA LEU A 306 11.56 11.27 -0.56
C LEU A 306 11.49 9.73 -0.69
N LEU A 307 10.28 9.16 -0.65
CA LEU A 307 10.04 7.74 -0.88
C LEU A 307 10.52 7.29 -2.27
N VAL A 308 10.01 7.91 -3.34
CA VAL A 308 10.37 7.55 -4.72
C VAL A 308 11.88 7.63 -4.93
N ARG A 309 12.49 8.73 -4.51
CA ARG A 309 13.94 8.92 -4.62
C ARG A 309 14.70 7.85 -3.84
N SER A 310 14.29 7.55 -2.61
CA SER A 310 14.99 6.57 -1.76
C SER A 310 15.02 5.18 -2.37
N VAL A 311 13.98 4.81 -3.12
CA VAL A 311 13.93 3.54 -3.85
C VAL A 311 14.79 3.60 -5.11
N LEU A 312 14.73 4.70 -5.87
CA LEU A 312 15.46 4.85 -7.13
C LEU A 312 16.99 4.89 -6.98
N VAL A 313 17.49 5.44 -5.87
CA VAL A 313 18.94 5.56 -5.57
C VAL A 313 19.56 4.28 -4.99
N ARG A 314 18.77 3.23 -4.77
CA ARG A 314 19.27 1.95 -4.30
C ARG A 314 20.30 1.36 -5.29
N PRO A 315 21.32 0.61 -4.82
CA PRO A 315 22.42 0.14 -5.67
C PRO A 315 22.00 -0.71 -6.88
N GLU A 316 20.91 -1.47 -6.75
CA GLU A 316 20.33 -2.33 -7.79
C GLU A 316 19.44 -1.57 -8.80
N MET A 317 19.24 -0.26 -8.59
CA MET A 317 18.48 0.65 -9.46
C MET A 317 17.09 0.09 -9.85
N PRO A 318 16.24 -0.26 -8.88
CA PRO A 318 14.95 -0.89 -9.16
C PRO A 318 14.07 -0.03 -10.09
N ALA A 319 13.21 -0.68 -10.86
CA ALA A 319 12.09 0.00 -11.51
C ALA A 319 11.03 0.36 -10.47
N VAL A 320 10.41 1.51 -10.64
CA VAL A 320 9.32 1.97 -9.79
C VAL A 320 8.09 2.19 -10.66
N ILE A 321 6.91 1.77 -10.18
CA ILE A 321 5.62 2.12 -10.78
C ILE A 321 4.74 2.67 -9.67
N ILE A 322 4.18 3.85 -9.89
CA ILE A 322 3.15 4.41 -9.02
C ILE A 322 1.80 3.84 -9.49
N LEU A 323 1.12 3.16 -8.58
CA LEU A 323 -0.18 2.55 -8.82
C LEU A 323 -1.26 3.28 -8.01
N GLY A 324 -2.30 3.73 -8.69
CA GLY A 324 -3.40 4.47 -8.10
C GLY A 324 -4.64 3.61 -7.91
N HIS A 325 -5.09 3.49 -6.66
CA HIS A 325 -6.44 3.03 -6.34
C HIS A 325 -7.40 4.21 -6.28
N PHE A 326 -8.50 4.16 -7.03
CA PHE A 326 -9.57 5.14 -6.92
C PHE A 326 -10.39 4.90 -5.65
N SER A 327 -10.25 5.75 -4.65
CA SER A 327 -11.08 5.72 -3.44
C SER A 327 -12.27 6.66 -3.57
N LEU A 328 -13.49 6.17 -3.29
CA LEU A 328 -14.71 6.99 -3.31
C LEU A 328 -14.70 8.02 -2.18
N GLN A 329 -14.08 7.68 -1.04
CA GLN A 329 -13.88 8.60 0.07
C GLN A 329 -12.94 9.73 -0.30
N VAL A 330 -11.76 9.42 -0.87
CA VAL A 330 -10.80 10.44 -1.32
C VAL A 330 -11.41 11.32 -2.40
N GLN A 331 -12.19 10.74 -3.31
CA GLN A 331 -12.96 11.49 -4.31
C GLN A 331 -14.01 12.43 -3.68
N ALA A 332 -14.72 11.99 -2.64
CA ALA A 332 -15.69 12.84 -1.95
C ALA A 332 -15.01 14.02 -1.22
N GLN A 333 -13.79 13.82 -0.72
CA GLN A 333 -13.01 14.85 -0.02
C GLN A 333 -12.38 15.87 -0.97
N ASN A 334 -11.86 15.43 -2.12
CA ASN A 334 -11.00 16.24 -2.98
C ASN A 334 -11.59 16.56 -4.37
N GLY A 335 -12.69 15.92 -4.74
CA GLY A 335 -13.15 15.93 -6.13
C GLY A 335 -12.18 15.20 -7.05
N PHE A 336 -12.13 15.60 -8.33
CA PHE A 336 -11.26 14.96 -9.32
C PHE A 336 -9.76 15.19 -9.08
N ALA A 337 -9.40 16.20 -8.28
CA ALA A 337 -8.03 16.64 -8.07
C ALA A 337 -7.51 16.13 -6.71
N GLY A 338 -7.29 14.82 -6.59
CA GLY A 338 -6.85 14.19 -5.35
C GLY A 338 -5.32 14.06 -5.21
N PRO A 339 -4.87 13.26 -4.23
CA PRO A 339 -3.45 13.01 -3.95
C PRO A 339 -2.65 12.53 -5.18
N GLU A 340 -3.31 11.87 -6.14
CA GLU A 340 -2.70 11.44 -7.40
C GLU A 340 -2.04 12.60 -8.17
N LEU A 341 -2.50 13.85 -7.99
CA LEU A 341 -1.85 15.01 -8.60
C LEU A 341 -0.44 15.24 -8.05
N LEU A 342 -0.26 15.10 -6.74
CA LEU A 342 1.04 15.26 -6.09
C LEU A 342 1.98 14.13 -6.56
N HIS A 343 1.47 12.90 -6.60
CA HIS A 343 2.25 11.74 -7.05
C HIS A 343 2.64 11.84 -8.52
N ASN A 344 1.75 12.37 -9.38
CA ASN A 344 2.04 12.56 -10.80
C ASN A 344 3.14 13.62 -11.02
N VAL A 345 3.18 14.69 -10.21
CA VAL A 345 4.27 15.68 -10.24
C VAL A 345 5.62 15.03 -9.92
N VAL A 346 5.68 14.15 -8.93
CA VAL A 346 6.89 13.36 -8.61
C VAL A 346 7.22 12.39 -9.75
N GLY A 347 6.22 11.69 -10.30
CA GLY A 347 6.37 10.77 -11.41
C GLY A 347 7.00 11.43 -12.64
N GLN A 348 6.52 12.63 -12.99
CA GLN A 348 7.07 13.41 -14.12
C GLN A 348 8.51 13.86 -13.88
N PHE A 349 8.86 14.26 -12.66
CA PHE A 349 10.21 14.73 -12.35
C PHE A 349 11.24 13.60 -12.33
N TYR A 350 10.87 12.44 -11.78
CA TYR A 350 11.75 11.26 -11.64
C TYR A 350 11.64 10.25 -12.78
N ASP A 351 10.83 10.53 -13.81
CA ASP A 351 10.57 9.64 -14.94
C ASP A 351 10.03 8.26 -14.50
N VAL A 352 9.02 8.29 -13.64
CA VAL A 352 8.38 7.11 -13.04
C VAL A 352 6.92 7.02 -13.52
N PRO A 353 6.50 5.90 -14.15
CA PRO A 353 5.12 5.75 -14.60
C PRO A 353 4.12 5.78 -13.44
N HIS A 354 3.01 6.47 -13.66
CA HIS A 354 1.84 6.55 -12.78
C HIS A 354 0.60 6.07 -13.52
N ILE A 355 0.05 4.95 -13.06
CA ILE A 355 -1.15 4.32 -13.60
C ILE A 355 -2.20 4.23 -12.51
N SER A 356 -3.49 4.39 -12.84
CA SER A 356 -4.56 4.50 -11.84
C SER A 356 -5.88 3.94 -12.34
N THR A 357 -6.61 3.26 -11.45
CA THR A 357 -7.99 2.81 -11.72
C THR A 357 -8.98 3.96 -11.83
N LYS A 358 -8.60 5.18 -11.42
CA LYS A 358 -9.44 6.39 -11.55
C LYS A 358 -9.83 6.64 -12.99
N GLY A 359 -8.91 6.47 -13.94
CA GLY A 359 -9.17 6.64 -15.37
C GLY A 359 -10.27 5.73 -15.90
N VAL A 360 -10.43 4.53 -15.32
CA VAL A 360 -11.41 3.51 -15.69
C VAL A 360 -12.75 3.69 -14.99
N LEU A 361 -12.74 4.14 -13.73
CA LEU A 361 -13.94 4.16 -12.90
C LEU A 361 -14.63 5.52 -12.81
N TYR A 362 -13.91 6.60 -13.03
CA TYR A 362 -14.39 7.94 -12.66
C TYR A 362 -15.72 8.31 -13.32
N GLU A 363 -15.82 8.12 -14.64
CA GLU A 363 -17.03 8.45 -15.39
C GLU A 363 -18.22 7.57 -15.00
N HIS A 364 -17.99 6.27 -14.86
CA HIS A 364 -19.02 5.32 -14.43
C HIS A 364 -19.51 5.59 -13.01
N TYR A 365 -18.61 6.01 -12.12
CA TYR A 365 -18.96 6.43 -10.77
C TYR A 365 -19.83 7.69 -10.79
N LEU A 366 -19.51 8.70 -11.60
CA LEU A 366 -20.33 9.91 -11.70
C LEU A 366 -21.72 9.64 -12.31
N GLY A 367 -21.81 8.75 -13.29
CA GLY A 367 -23.08 8.38 -13.92
C GLY A 367 -23.94 7.44 -13.07
N THR A 368 -23.31 6.49 -12.39
CA THR A 368 -23.98 5.39 -11.67
C THR A 368 -23.27 5.03 -10.34
N PRO A 369 -23.25 5.94 -9.35
CA PRO A 369 -22.43 5.80 -8.14
C PRO A 369 -22.77 4.54 -7.33
N ASP A 370 -24.04 4.17 -7.24
CA ASP A 370 -24.48 3.00 -6.48
C ASP A 370 -24.01 1.68 -7.11
N LYS A 371 -24.01 1.60 -8.45
CA LYS A 371 -23.50 0.44 -9.19
C LYS A 371 -21.98 0.32 -9.04
N ALA A 372 -21.25 1.43 -9.19
CA ALA A 372 -19.80 1.44 -9.03
C ALA A 372 -19.40 0.99 -7.61
N ARG A 373 -20.09 1.51 -6.59
CA ARG A 373 -19.87 1.15 -5.18
C ARG A 373 -20.15 -0.33 -4.92
N SER A 374 -21.30 -0.86 -5.32
CA SER A 374 -21.63 -2.28 -5.07
C SER A 374 -20.77 -3.24 -5.88
N ALA A 375 -20.34 -2.85 -7.08
CA ALA A 375 -19.51 -3.68 -7.94
C ALA A 375 -18.09 -3.83 -7.41
N TYR A 376 -17.44 -2.74 -6.99
CA TYR A 376 -15.99 -2.72 -6.79
C TYR A 376 -15.52 -2.49 -5.35
N TYR A 377 -16.40 -2.17 -4.40
CA TYR A 377 -16.01 -1.72 -3.07
C TYR A 377 -16.70 -2.51 -1.95
N VAL A 378 -15.99 -2.71 -0.83
CA VAL A 378 -16.60 -3.18 0.43
C VAL A 378 -17.07 -2.01 1.30
N ASP A 379 -16.32 -0.90 1.23
CA ASP A 379 -16.62 0.38 1.86
C ASP A 379 -16.10 1.52 0.96
N PRO A 380 -16.39 2.80 1.25
CA PRO A 380 -15.98 3.91 0.37
C PRO A 380 -14.47 4.02 0.09
N ASN A 381 -13.59 3.37 0.86
CA ASN A 381 -12.16 3.41 0.67
C ASN A 381 -11.59 2.11 0.09
N HIS A 382 -12.06 0.95 0.56
CA HIS A 382 -11.44 -0.34 0.27
C HIS A 382 -12.17 -1.09 -0.86
N PRO A 383 -11.41 -1.60 -1.86
CA PRO A 383 -11.97 -2.41 -2.92
C PRO A 383 -12.41 -3.78 -2.40
N ASN A 384 -13.43 -4.36 -3.03
CA ASN A 384 -13.76 -5.78 -2.86
C ASN A 384 -12.91 -6.64 -3.81
N PHE A 385 -13.17 -7.95 -3.87
CA PHE A 385 -12.47 -8.84 -4.80
C PHE A 385 -12.49 -8.38 -6.28
N ALA A 386 -13.61 -7.81 -6.76
CA ALA A 386 -13.70 -7.29 -8.13
C ALA A 386 -12.90 -5.97 -8.29
N GLY A 387 -12.83 -5.14 -7.25
CA GLY A 387 -11.99 -3.95 -7.22
C GLY A 387 -10.50 -4.31 -7.26
N HIS A 388 -10.05 -5.30 -6.48
CA HIS A 388 -8.69 -5.83 -6.57
C HIS A 388 -8.41 -6.46 -7.94
N ASP A 389 -9.40 -7.12 -8.53
CA ASP A 389 -9.29 -7.64 -9.90
C ASP A 389 -9.07 -6.53 -10.92
N LEU A 390 -9.78 -5.40 -10.79
CA LEU A 390 -9.58 -4.23 -11.64
C LEU A 390 -8.21 -3.58 -11.44
N ILE A 391 -7.73 -3.43 -10.21
CA ILE A 391 -6.40 -2.87 -9.91
C ILE A 391 -5.31 -3.71 -10.60
N ALA A 392 -5.40 -5.04 -10.47
CA ALA A 392 -4.49 -5.95 -11.14
C ALA A 392 -4.56 -5.82 -12.67
N ASP A 393 -5.76 -5.79 -13.25
CA ASP A 393 -5.94 -5.66 -14.71
C ASP A 393 -5.32 -4.36 -15.26
N VAL A 394 -5.46 -3.24 -14.55
CA VAL A 394 -4.84 -1.96 -14.95
C VAL A 394 -3.31 -2.03 -14.93
N LEU A 395 -2.73 -2.60 -13.87
CA LEU A 395 -1.27 -2.79 -13.79
C LEU A 395 -0.76 -3.76 -14.85
N ILE A 396 -1.44 -4.89 -15.04
CA ILE A 396 -1.07 -5.88 -16.04
C ILE A 396 -1.18 -5.29 -17.45
N SER A 397 -2.24 -4.54 -17.78
CA SER A 397 -2.37 -3.90 -19.09
C SER A 397 -1.22 -2.92 -19.39
N TYR A 398 -0.76 -2.17 -18.40
CA TYR A 398 0.43 -1.34 -18.55
C TYR A 398 1.67 -2.19 -18.82
N LEU A 399 1.91 -3.25 -18.02
CA LEU A 399 3.06 -4.14 -18.19
C LEU A 399 3.03 -4.86 -19.55
N GLN A 400 1.87 -5.35 -20.01
CA GLN A 400 1.67 -5.90 -21.35
C GLN A 400 2.10 -4.91 -22.43
N SER A 401 1.73 -3.63 -22.28
CA SER A 401 2.14 -2.60 -23.22
C SER A 401 3.64 -2.37 -23.26
N GLN A 402 4.29 -2.41 -22.10
CA GLN A 402 5.75 -2.30 -22.00
C GLN A 402 6.46 -3.54 -22.55
N ILE A 403 5.88 -4.74 -22.37
CA ILE A 403 6.40 -6.00 -22.92
C ILE A 403 6.33 -5.99 -24.45
N CYS A 404 5.18 -5.65 -25.04
CA CYS A 404 5.04 -5.60 -26.50
C CYS A 404 5.94 -4.52 -27.11
N ALA A 405 6.01 -3.33 -26.50
CA ALA A 405 6.89 -2.26 -26.97
C ALA A 405 8.38 -2.66 -26.86
N GLY A 406 8.78 -3.25 -25.74
CA GLY A 406 10.13 -3.75 -25.51
C GLY A 406 10.53 -4.84 -26.49
N TRP A 407 9.65 -5.81 -26.72
CA TRP A 407 9.85 -6.86 -27.72
C TRP A 407 10.02 -6.28 -29.12
N SER A 408 9.16 -5.32 -29.50
CA SER A 408 9.24 -4.63 -30.79
C SER A 408 10.56 -3.87 -30.93
N ALA A 409 11.01 -3.19 -29.87
CA ALA A 409 12.27 -2.44 -29.86
C ALA A 409 13.51 -3.36 -29.97
N ILE A 410 13.54 -4.49 -29.25
CA ILE A 410 14.64 -5.46 -29.31
C ILE A 410 14.79 -6.05 -30.73
N ASN A 411 13.66 -6.30 -31.41
CA ASN A 411 13.65 -6.86 -32.76
C ASN A 411 13.73 -5.79 -33.88
N GLY A 412 13.86 -4.50 -33.54
CA GLY A 412 13.96 -3.41 -34.51
C GLY A 412 12.66 -3.07 -35.26
N HIS A 413 11.51 -3.52 -34.76
CA HIS A 413 10.18 -3.25 -35.29
C HIS A 413 9.50 -2.03 -34.63
N GLY A 414 10.04 -1.54 -33.52
CA GLY A 414 9.48 -0.42 -32.76
C GLY A 414 10.57 0.48 -32.17
N TYR A 415 10.20 1.73 -31.91
CA TYR A 415 11.13 2.75 -31.41
C TYR A 415 10.52 3.59 -30.27
N ASP A 416 9.38 3.15 -29.74
CA ASP A 416 8.60 3.89 -28.73
C ASP A 416 9.22 3.80 -27.32
N VAL A 417 10.14 2.86 -27.09
CA VAL A 417 10.80 2.64 -25.80
C VAL A 417 12.33 2.52 -25.95
N PRO A 418 13.13 2.90 -24.94
CA PRO A 418 14.58 2.84 -25.02
C PRO A 418 15.14 1.42 -25.19
N ALA A 419 15.99 1.22 -26.20
CA ALA A 419 16.72 -0.02 -26.41
C ALA A 419 18.01 -0.06 -25.55
N LEU A 420 17.89 -0.56 -24.32
CA LEU A 420 19.01 -0.65 -23.38
C LEU A 420 20.07 -1.72 -23.75
N GLY A 421 19.75 -2.65 -24.67
CA GLY A 421 20.64 -3.74 -25.08
C GLY A 421 20.57 -4.94 -24.12
N THR A 422 20.78 -6.15 -24.64
CA THR A 422 20.75 -7.38 -23.84
C THR A 422 22.14 -7.61 -23.21
N GLU A 423 22.19 -8.00 -21.93
CA GLU A 423 23.43 -8.48 -21.32
C GLU A 423 23.85 -9.77 -22.03
N GLY A 424 24.73 -9.64 -23.03
CA GLY A 424 25.02 -10.72 -23.98
C GLY A 424 25.54 -10.26 -25.33
N ASP A 425 25.53 -8.95 -25.63
CA ASP A 425 26.17 -8.37 -26.82
C ASP A 425 27.72 -8.39 -26.71
N ASN A 426 28.26 -9.57 -26.38
CA ASN A 426 29.68 -9.91 -26.42
C ASN A 426 30.01 -10.48 -27.80
N THR A 427 30.19 -9.60 -28.78
CA THR A 427 31.05 -9.93 -29.94
C THR A 427 32.53 -9.66 -29.65
N VAL A 428 32.92 -9.33 -28.42
CA VAL A 428 34.34 -9.26 -28.02
C VAL A 428 34.52 -9.84 -26.62
N ALA A 429 35.36 -10.86 -26.53
CA ALA A 429 35.72 -11.53 -25.29
C ALA A 429 36.35 -10.55 -24.28
N GLY A 430 35.83 -10.50 -23.04
CA GLY A 430 36.62 -10.05 -21.89
C GLY A 430 36.02 -9.05 -20.89
N THR A 431 34.73 -8.69 -20.96
CA THR A 431 34.13 -7.73 -20.00
C THR A 431 33.34 -8.41 -18.86
N PRO A 432 33.40 -7.90 -17.61
CA PRO A 432 32.78 -8.56 -16.46
C PRO A 432 31.26 -8.35 -16.44
N SER A 433 30.50 -9.44 -16.26
CA SER A 433 29.06 -9.39 -15.99
C SER A 433 28.74 -8.55 -14.75
N LEU A 434 27.73 -7.68 -14.90
CA LEU A 434 27.28 -6.70 -13.90
C LEU A 434 26.33 -7.32 -12.86
N LEU A 435 26.55 -8.60 -12.50
CA LEU A 435 25.91 -9.22 -11.32
C LEU A 435 26.86 -9.29 -10.11
N GLY A 436 28.09 -8.80 -10.24
CA GLY A 436 29.07 -8.72 -9.15
C GLY A 436 29.59 -7.30 -8.96
N GLY A 437 29.21 -6.66 -7.86
CA GLY A 437 29.72 -5.35 -7.47
C GLY A 437 31.25 -5.35 -7.37
N VAL A 438 31.92 -4.75 -8.36
CA VAL A 438 33.30 -4.30 -8.24
C VAL A 438 33.38 -2.97 -8.95
N GLY A 439 33.50 -1.89 -8.18
CA GLY A 439 33.68 -0.54 -8.69
C GLY A 439 34.85 -0.48 -9.68
N LEU A 440 34.68 0.36 -10.70
CA LEU A 440 35.72 0.77 -11.64
C LEU A 440 36.96 1.25 -10.87
N ARG A 441 37.92 0.37 -10.61
CA ARG A 441 39.22 0.76 -10.07
C ARG A 441 40.03 1.35 -11.22
N LYS A 442 40.23 2.68 -11.13
CA LYS A 442 41.16 3.44 -11.96
C LYS A 442 42.60 2.98 -11.66
N GLY A 443 43.31 2.47 -12.67
CA GLY A 443 44.78 2.37 -12.67
C GLY A 443 45.38 0.96 -12.70
N MET A 444 45.11 0.17 -13.74
CA MET A 444 45.92 -1.01 -14.06
C MET A 444 46.89 -0.67 -15.21
N PRO A 445 48.20 -0.96 -15.13
CA PRO A 445 49.16 -0.55 -16.15
C PRO A 445 49.14 -1.53 -17.34
N GLY A 446 48.86 -1.01 -18.55
CA GLY A 446 49.02 -1.77 -19.79
C GLY A 446 48.01 -1.55 -20.93
N GLN A 447 47.14 -0.54 -20.88
CA GLN A 447 46.22 -0.25 -22.00
C GLN A 447 46.72 0.94 -22.83
N ASP A 448 47.01 0.67 -24.11
CA ASP A 448 47.25 1.71 -25.13
C ASP A 448 45.99 2.58 -25.31
N PRO A 449 46.12 3.91 -25.33
CA PRO A 449 45.00 4.83 -25.44
C PRO A 449 44.58 4.95 -26.91
N GLY A 450 43.59 4.15 -27.35
CA GLY A 450 43.09 4.24 -28.72
C GLY A 450 41.68 3.68 -28.94
N ASP A 451 41.42 2.44 -28.54
CA ASP A 451 40.26 1.70 -29.11
C ASP A 451 39.19 1.28 -28.10
N GLY A 452 39.19 1.82 -26.88
CA GLY A 452 38.23 1.48 -25.81
C GLY A 452 37.18 2.54 -25.48
N SER A 453 37.23 3.75 -26.06
CA SER A 453 36.44 4.89 -25.59
C SER A 453 35.06 5.04 -26.23
N SER A 454 34.83 4.50 -27.44
CA SER A 454 33.57 4.67 -28.17
C SER A 454 32.45 3.75 -27.68
N ILE A 455 32.77 2.49 -27.36
CA ILE A 455 31.80 1.51 -26.85
C ILE A 455 31.39 1.88 -25.41
N GLY A 456 32.35 2.28 -24.57
CA GLY A 456 32.10 2.77 -23.21
C GLY A 456 31.21 4.00 -23.16
N SER A 457 31.37 4.93 -24.12
CA SER A 457 30.47 6.10 -24.27
C SER A 457 29.05 5.66 -24.63
N SER A 458 28.89 4.74 -25.59
CA SER A 458 27.57 4.32 -26.06
C SER A 458 26.74 3.57 -25.01
N LEU A 459 27.39 2.77 -24.15
CA LEU A 459 26.74 2.11 -23.01
C LEU A 459 26.41 3.12 -21.91
N SER A 460 27.32 4.04 -21.59
CA SER A 460 27.05 5.08 -20.60
C SER A 460 25.92 6.03 -21.02
N ASP A 461 25.78 6.28 -22.32
CA ASP A 461 24.70 7.11 -22.89
C ASP A 461 23.35 6.36 -22.83
N ARG A 462 23.32 5.04 -23.11
CA ARG A 462 22.11 4.21 -23.00
C ARG A 462 21.54 4.18 -21.58
N TYR A 463 22.40 4.19 -20.56
CA TYR A 463 21.99 4.16 -19.15
C TYR A 463 21.85 5.55 -18.52
N GLN A 464 22.05 6.63 -19.28
CA GLN A 464 21.87 7.98 -18.76
C GLN A 464 20.42 8.23 -18.29
N GLY A 465 19.43 7.65 -18.98
CA GLY A 465 18.01 7.69 -18.60
C GLY A 465 17.68 6.94 -17.30
N LEU A 466 18.61 6.18 -16.73
CA LEU A 466 18.40 5.53 -15.43
C LEU A 466 18.92 6.36 -14.26
N ARG A 467 19.66 7.45 -14.51
CA ARG A 467 20.26 8.23 -13.42
C ARG A 467 19.22 9.04 -12.68
N VAL A 468 19.29 9.00 -11.35
CA VAL A 468 18.48 9.86 -10.50
C VAL A 468 19.09 11.26 -10.48
N PRO A 469 18.33 12.33 -10.78
CA PRO A 469 18.83 13.70 -10.71
C PRO A 469 19.46 14.00 -9.36
N GLN A 470 20.60 14.69 -9.29
CA GLN A 470 21.24 15.08 -8.02
C GLN A 470 20.66 16.41 -7.50
N ILE A 471 19.34 16.49 -7.52
CA ILE A 471 18.48 17.61 -7.12
C ILE A 471 17.12 17.03 -6.70
N ARG A 472 16.39 17.76 -5.87
CA ARG A 472 14.99 17.49 -5.52
C ARG A 472 14.06 18.52 -6.17
N LEU A 473 12.77 18.21 -6.15
CA LEU A 473 11.73 18.99 -6.80
C LEU A 473 11.62 20.42 -6.26
N ALA A 474 11.83 20.59 -4.95
CA ALA A 474 11.81 21.90 -4.30
C ALA A 474 13.15 22.66 -4.35
N ASP A 475 14.23 22.03 -4.84
CA ASP A 475 15.56 22.64 -4.84
C ASP A 475 15.65 23.79 -5.84
N ARG A 476 16.30 24.87 -5.43
CA ARG A 476 16.64 26.01 -6.28
C ARG A 476 18.11 25.91 -6.69
N PRO A 477 18.58 26.69 -7.68
CA PRO A 477 19.96 26.62 -8.15
C PRO A 477 21.05 26.76 -7.08
N HIS A 478 20.78 27.49 -5.98
CA HIS A 478 21.70 27.59 -4.84
C HIS A 478 21.76 26.34 -3.95
N ASP A 479 20.69 25.54 -3.92
CA ASP A 479 20.58 24.34 -3.06
C ASP A 479 21.37 23.18 -3.66
N VAL A 480 21.48 23.14 -4.99
CA VAL A 480 22.20 22.10 -5.75
C VAL A 480 23.66 21.95 -5.31
N GLN A 481 24.32 23.05 -4.91
CA GLN A 481 25.72 23.00 -4.47
C GLN A 481 25.88 22.34 -3.09
N ALA A 482 24.83 22.38 -2.27
CA ALA A 482 24.78 21.78 -0.94
C ALA A 482 24.02 20.44 -0.92
N PHE A 483 23.67 19.91 -2.10
CA PHE A 483 22.91 18.66 -2.22
C PHE A 483 23.66 17.52 -1.51
N ARG A 484 22.95 16.87 -0.58
CA ARG A 484 23.38 15.63 0.08
C ARG A 484 22.38 14.56 -0.31
N GLU A 485 22.90 13.43 -0.80
CA GLU A 485 22.04 12.30 -1.11
C GLU A 485 21.34 11.81 0.16
N ILE A 486 20.09 11.43 0.01
CA ILE A 486 19.27 10.94 1.11
C ILE A 486 19.72 9.53 1.50
N GLU A 487 19.81 9.25 2.79
CA GLU A 487 19.94 7.89 3.33
C GLU A 487 18.91 7.72 4.44
N PRO A 488 17.63 7.50 4.09
CA PRO A 488 16.57 7.46 5.09
C PRO A 488 16.82 6.37 6.11
N PHE A 489 16.62 6.70 7.38
CA PHE A 489 16.76 5.79 8.50
C PHE A 489 15.58 5.95 9.44
N CYS A 490 15.04 4.81 9.86
CA CYS A 490 13.81 4.74 10.62
C CYS A 490 13.99 3.92 11.89
N VAL A 491 13.67 4.54 13.02
CA VAL A 491 13.52 3.88 14.32
C VAL A 491 12.06 3.96 14.72
N ALA A 492 11.31 2.92 14.40
CA ALA A 492 9.88 2.83 14.75
C ALA A 492 9.68 2.06 16.06
N ALA A 493 8.56 2.31 16.74
CA ALA A 493 8.16 1.60 17.95
C ALA A 493 7.71 0.15 17.70
N SER A 494 7.56 -0.25 16.44
CA SER A 494 7.31 -1.64 16.07
C SER A 494 8.59 -2.46 16.14
N ASP A 495 8.62 -3.45 17.03
CA ASP A 495 9.77 -4.37 17.17
C ASP A 495 10.05 -5.18 15.90
N LEU A 496 9.05 -5.33 15.02
CA LEU A 496 9.21 -6.02 13.73
C LEU A 496 10.01 -5.18 12.72
N VAL A 497 10.05 -3.86 12.92
CA VAL A 497 10.72 -2.91 12.02
C VAL A 497 12.14 -2.63 12.53
N ASN A 498 12.29 -2.27 13.80
CA ASN A 498 13.60 -2.00 14.39
C ASN A 498 13.59 -2.31 15.90
N PRO A 499 13.95 -3.54 16.32
CA PRO A 499 13.88 -3.93 17.72
C PRO A 499 14.93 -3.18 18.55
N LEU A 500 14.46 -2.22 19.34
CA LEU A 500 15.30 -1.49 20.27
C LEU A 500 15.60 -2.34 21.52
N PRO A 501 16.82 -2.28 22.08
CA PRO A 501 17.13 -2.95 23.34
C PRO A 501 16.21 -2.47 24.48
N PRO A 502 15.57 -3.38 25.25
CA PRO A 502 14.71 -2.99 26.37
C PRO A 502 15.41 -2.15 27.44
N THR A 503 16.74 -2.25 27.51
CA THR A 503 17.59 -1.43 28.38
C THR A 503 17.47 0.07 28.13
N LEU A 504 17.07 0.49 26.92
CA LEU A 504 16.83 1.90 26.61
C LEU A 504 15.62 2.49 27.37
N PHE A 505 14.69 1.65 27.82
CA PHE A 505 13.46 2.06 28.52
C PHE A 505 13.52 1.84 30.05
N PHE A 506 14.58 1.22 30.55
CA PHE A 506 14.66 0.90 31.98
C PHE A 506 14.95 2.15 32.83
N GLY A 507 14.01 2.52 33.70
CA GLY A 507 14.21 3.58 34.70
C GLY A 507 14.13 5.01 34.16
N ASN A 508 13.81 5.21 32.88
CA ASN A 508 13.78 6.52 32.23
C ASN A 508 12.37 7.15 32.16
N GLY A 509 11.34 6.40 32.56
CA GLY A 509 9.94 6.84 32.59
C GLY A 509 9.16 6.65 31.30
N TRP A 510 9.78 6.09 30.26
CA TRP A 510 9.14 5.72 29.00
C TRP A 510 8.90 4.21 28.94
N ALA A 511 7.78 3.80 28.33
CA ALA A 511 7.39 2.42 28.16
C ALA A 511 6.97 2.14 26.71
N THR A 512 7.05 0.88 26.29
CA THR A 512 6.59 0.44 24.97
C THR A 512 5.16 -0.10 25.06
N TYR A 513 4.33 0.23 24.07
CA TYR A 513 3.01 -0.34 23.89
C TYR A 513 2.98 -1.17 22.61
N HIS A 514 2.49 -2.40 22.73
CA HIS A 514 2.27 -3.30 21.61
C HIS A 514 0.79 -3.70 21.59
N PRO A 515 0.08 -3.50 20.47
CA PRO A 515 -1.31 -3.88 20.34
C PRO A 515 -1.46 -5.41 20.50
N PRO A 516 -2.52 -5.89 21.18
CA PRO A 516 -2.76 -7.31 21.34
C PRO A 516 -3.16 -7.96 20.00
N ALA A 517 -2.58 -9.13 19.70
CA ALA A 517 -2.79 -9.84 18.43
C ALA A 517 -4.24 -10.32 18.16
N LYS A 518 -5.12 -10.34 19.17
CA LYS A 518 -6.53 -10.75 19.05
C LYS A 518 -7.42 -9.94 20.00
N GLY A 519 -8.54 -9.40 19.49
CA GLY A 519 -9.58 -8.72 20.27
C GLY A 519 -10.12 -7.47 19.58
N ASN A 520 -11.09 -6.80 20.22
CA ASN A 520 -11.48 -5.45 19.80
C ASN A 520 -10.35 -4.50 20.21
N VAL A 521 -9.45 -4.24 19.28
CA VAL A 521 -8.28 -3.38 19.49
C VAL A 521 -8.75 -1.92 19.47
N VAL A 522 -8.61 -1.23 20.61
CA VAL A 522 -8.92 0.20 20.73
C VAL A 522 -7.82 1.06 20.08
N GLU A 523 -6.59 0.56 20.06
CA GLU A 523 -5.41 1.21 19.52
C GLU A 523 -4.50 0.15 18.90
N ASP A 524 -4.40 0.15 17.57
CA ASP A 524 -3.73 -0.89 16.78
C ASP A 524 -2.30 -0.53 16.39
N ARG A 525 -1.79 0.59 16.90
CA ARG A 525 -0.45 1.10 16.62
C ARG A 525 0.52 0.78 17.74
N HIS A 526 1.76 0.47 17.36
CA HIS A 526 2.89 0.41 18.27
C HIS A 526 3.38 1.83 18.59
N TYR A 527 3.62 2.14 19.87
CA TYR A 527 4.18 3.43 20.27
C TYR A 527 4.99 3.32 21.57
N TRP A 528 5.87 4.28 21.79
CA TRP A 528 6.47 4.56 23.09
C TRP A 528 5.68 5.65 23.78
N TYR A 529 5.45 5.52 25.08
CA TYR A 529 4.73 6.52 25.85
C TYR A 529 5.37 6.81 27.20
N ALA A 530 5.10 8.01 27.69
CA ALA A 530 5.41 8.43 29.05
C ALA A 530 4.21 9.20 29.62
N ASP A 531 3.92 8.98 30.91
CA ASP A 531 2.88 9.67 31.69
C ASP A 531 3.44 10.42 32.90
N ARG A 532 4.75 10.28 33.17
CA ARG A 532 5.45 10.95 34.25
C ARG A 532 6.19 12.18 33.74
N PRO A 533 5.89 13.38 34.25
CA PRO A 533 6.67 14.57 33.95
C PRO A 533 8.17 14.32 34.14
N THR A 534 9.00 14.97 33.33
CA THR A 534 10.47 14.86 33.30
C THR A 534 11.02 13.50 32.86
N ALA A 535 10.17 12.55 32.44
CA ALA A 535 10.61 11.31 31.81
C ALA A 535 11.37 11.61 30.52
N ARG A 536 12.55 10.99 30.34
CA ARG A 536 13.45 11.25 29.21
C ARG A 536 13.70 9.99 28.40
N LEU A 537 13.51 10.09 27.09
CA LEU A 537 13.83 9.03 26.14
C LEU A 537 15.05 9.46 25.33
N ARG A 538 16.04 8.57 25.19
CA ARG A 538 17.20 8.77 24.32
C ARG A 538 17.28 7.66 23.31
N ILE A 539 17.23 7.99 22.02
CA ILE A 539 17.24 7.04 20.91
C ILE A 539 18.44 7.30 19.99
N PRO A 540 19.29 6.30 19.71
CA PRO A 540 20.38 6.44 18.75
C PRO A 540 19.86 6.44 17.31
N LEU A 541 20.50 7.24 16.45
CA LEU A 541 20.12 7.48 15.06
C LEU A 541 21.34 7.47 14.13
N LYS A 542 21.09 7.30 12.83
CA LYS A 542 22.08 7.47 11.77
C LYS A 542 21.54 8.44 10.73
N LEU A 543 22.32 9.46 10.39
CA LEU A 543 21.90 10.53 9.47
C LEU A 543 22.74 10.52 8.20
N GLY A 544 22.07 10.76 7.07
CA GLY A 544 22.62 10.87 5.71
C GLY A 544 22.66 12.32 5.21
N ALA A 545 21.50 12.88 4.89
CA ALA A 545 21.27 14.26 4.47
C ALA A 545 21.06 15.24 5.66
N GLY A 546 20.64 14.74 6.82
CA GLY A 546 20.70 15.49 8.08
C GLY A 546 19.38 16.07 8.59
N ASP A 547 18.25 15.64 8.03
CA ASP A 547 16.94 15.99 8.56
C ASP A 547 16.55 15.01 9.68
N VAL A 548 15.95 15.51 10.77
CA VAL A 548 15.48 14.69 11.91
C VAL A 548 14.05 15.05 12.27
N GLY A 549 13.15 14.07 12.22
CA GLY A 549 11.74 14.23 12.53
C GLY A 549 11.24 13.23 13.58
N ILE A 550 10.23 13.64 14.34
CA ILE A 550 9.53 12.80 15.32
C ILE A 550 8.15 12.48 14.79
N TYR A 551 7.84 11.19 14.68
CA TYR A 551 6.53 10.68 14.29
C TYR A 551 5.76 10.29 15.55
N PHE A 552 4.62 10.93 15.82
CA PHE A 552 3.87 10.78 17.06
C PHE A 552 2.36 10.90 16.85
N LEU A 553 1.57 10.58 17.87
CA LEU A 553 0.11 10.69 17.80
C LEU A 553 -0.38 12.05 18.29
N GLN A 554 -1.26 12.67 17.52
CA GLN A 554 -2.05 13.83 17.93
C GLN A 554 -3.50 13.44 18.17
N SER A 555 -4.09 13.99 19.22
CA SER A 555 -5.43 13.66 19.69
C SER A 555 -6.30 14.92 19.79
N PRO A 556 -7.63 14.80 19.61
CA PRO A 556 -8.58 15.90 19.78
C PRO A 556 -8.56 16.49 21.20
N LEU A 557 -9.10 17.71 21.33
CA LEU A 557 -9.16 18.48 22.58
C LEU A 557 -9.93 17.78 23.72
N ASP A 558 -10.84 16.84 23.41
CA ASP A 558 -11.60 16.07 24.40
C ASP A 558 -10.79 14.92 25.02
N LYS A 559 -9.69 14.50 24.39
CA LYS A 559 -8.77 13.45 24.83
C LYS A 559 -7.34 13.97 24.82
N PRO A 560 -6.98 14.91 25.71
CA PRO A 560 -5.70 15.59 25.65
C PRO A 560 -4.54 14.62 25.87
N LEU A 561 -3.48 14.81 25.08
CA LEU A 561 -2.16 14.20 25.26
C LEU A 561 -1.15 15.25 25.73
N GLY A 562 -0.03 14.77 26.26
CA GLY A 562 1.02 15.60 26.85
C GLY A 562 1.75 16.51 25.83
N VAL A 563 2.78 17.20 26.32
CA VAL A 563 3.71 17.95 25.49
C VAL A 563 5.10 17.36 25.74
N VAL A 564 5.84 17.07 24.67
CA VAL A 564 7.22 16.60 24.76
C VAL A 564 8.15 17.65 24.16
N LYS A 565 9.33 17.79 24.73
CA LYS A 565 10.39 18.64 24.19
C LYS A 565 11.52 17.76 23.67
N CYS A 566 11.84 17.87 22.39
CA CYS A 566 12.82 17.01 21.72
C CYS A 566 13.95 17.81 21.07
N TRP A 567 15.17 17.28 21.12
CA TRP A 567 16.37 17.85 20.47
C TRP A 567 17.35 16.76 20.02
N VAL A 568 18.27 17.14 19.13
CA VAL A 568 19.34 16.28 18.62
C VAL A 568 20.64 16.56 19.36
N ASP A 569 21.35 15.51 19.76
CA ASP A 569 22.61 15.54 20.50
C ASP A 569 22.58 16.51 21.71
N ASP A 570 23.49 17.48 21.73
CA ASP A 570 23.60 18.52 22.76
C ASP A 570 22.87 19.82 22.39
N ASN A 571 22.07 19.85 21.30
CA ASN A 571 21.37 21.04 20.80
C ASN A 571 20.11 21.39 21.62
N VAL A 572 20.24 21.47 22.95
CA VAL A 572 19.12 21.77 23.86
C VAL A 572 18.48 23.13 23.57
N ASN A 573 19.27 24.10 23.09
CA ASN A 573 18.77 25.43 22.71
C ASN A 573 17.89 25.41 21.45
N GLY A 574 18.09 24.42 20.57
CA GLY A 574 17.28 24.18 19.37
C GLY A 574 16.09 23.25 19.61
N ALA A 575 15.84 22.85 20.86
CA ALA A 575 14.78 21.91 21.18
C ALA A 575 13.39 22.41 20.73
N LYS A 576 12.61 21.51 20.12
CA LYS A 576 11.23 21.78 19.71
C LYS A 576 10.22 21.16 20.67
N GLU A 577 9.16 21.90 20.93
CA GLU A 577 7.99 21.42 21.67
C GLU A 577 7.00 20.80 20.70
N LEU A 578 6.58 19.57 21.00
CA LEU A 578 5.63 18.79 20.21
C LEU A 578 4.37 18.60 21.05
N HIS A 579 3.24 19.04 20.52
CA HIS A 579 1.96 19.03 21.20
C HIS A 579 1.17 17.80 20.78
N GLY A 580 0.89 16.91 21.72
CA GLY A 580 0.07 15.71 21.46
C GLY A 580 -1.42 16.02 21.33
N THR A 581 -1.85 17.23 21.68
CA THR A 581 -3.23 17.68 21.50
C THR A 581 -3.31 18.68 20.36
N ALA A 582 -4.25 18.48 19.42
CA ALA A 582 -4.45 19.33 18.25
C ALA A 582 -5.95 19.47 17.90
N GLU A 583 -6.28 20.42 17.01
CA GLU A 583 -7.62 20.59 16.44
C GLU A 583 -7.88 19.56 15.34
N VAL A 584 -8.07 18.30 15.75
CA VAL A 584 -8.33 17.16 14.86
C VAL A 584 -9.66 16.50 15.25
N GLU A 585 -10.33 15.84 14.31
CA GLU A 585 -11.58 15.12 14.62
C GLU A 585 -11.32 13.78 15.31
N ASP A 586 -10.28 13.07 14.83
CA ASP A 586 -9.84 11.77 15.33
C ASP A 586 -8.34 11.78 15.65
N VAL A 587 -7.86 10.72 16.31
CA VAL A 587 -6.42 10.56 16.58
C VAL A 587 -5.68 10.33 15.28
N ILE A 588 -4.76 11.24 14.94
CA ILE A 588 -3.94 11.17 13.73
C ILE A 588 -2.47 10.90 14.09
N ALA A 589 -1.72 10.38 13.12
CA ALA A 589 -0.27 10.33 13.22
C ALA A 589 0.32 11.55 12.51
N THR A 590 1.35 12.16 13.12
CA THR A 590 1.92 13.42 12.68
C THR A 590 3.44 13.33 12.73
N LEU A 591 4.10 13.77 11.66
CA LEU A 591 5.56 13.90 11.59
C LEU A 591 5.93 15.38 11.76
N VAL A 592 6.80 15.69 12.72
CA VAL A 592 7.34 17.05 12.89
C VAL A 592 8.86 17.02 12.81
N MET A 593 9.40 17.81 11.89
CA MET A 593 10.85 18.04 11.79
C MET A 593 11.36 18.82 12.99
N ILE A 594 12.27 18.24 13.76
CA ILE A 594 12.88 18.86 14.95
C ILE A 594 14.23 19.52 14.67
N ASP A 595 14.99 19.00 13.70
CA ASP A 595 16.28 19.58 13.29
C ASP A 595 16.53 19.33 11.79
N ARG A 596 17.40 20.15 11.18
CA ARG A 596 17.76 20.06 9.76
C ARG A 596 19.23 20.40 9.56
N GLY A 597 19.85 19.77 8.56
CA GLY A 597 21.25 20.01 8.22
C GLY A 597 22.25 19.49 9.26
N VAL A 598 21.85 18.50 10.06
CA VAL A 598 22.74 17.81 11.00
C VAL A 598 23.84 17.07 10.20
N GLU A 599 25.03 16.97 10.77
CA GLU A 599 26.16 16.31 10.12
C GLU A 599 25.86 14.84 9.83
N ARG A 600 26.59 14.26 8.86
CA ARG A 600 26.43 12.84 8.51
C ARG A 600 27.09 11.99 9.58
N GLY A 601 26.41 10.97 10.09
CA GLY A 601 27.01 10.06 11.06
C GLY A 601 26.02 9.49 12.06
N SER A 602 26.56 9.11 13.23
CA SER A 602 25.79 8.59 14.35
C SER A 602 25.45 9.72 15.32
N HIS A 603 24.16 9.84 15.64
CA HIS A 603 23.61 10.88 16.51
C HIS A 603 22.62 10.25 17.50
N PHE A 604 22.04 11.06 18.37
CA PHE A 604 20.87 10.65 19.16
C PHE A 604 19.85 11.77 19.27
N VAL A 605 18.59 11.38 19.46
CA VAL A 605 17.53 12.29 19.89
C VAL A 605 17.24 12.07 21.36
N GLU A 606 17.06 13.17 22.08
CA GLU A 606 16.53 13.18 23.44
C GLU A 606 15.15 13.86 23.45
N CYS A 607 14.16 13.21 24.07
CA CYS A 607 12.79 13.69 24.20
C CYS A 607 12.35 13.65 25.67
N GLU A 608 11.92 14.79 26.22
CA GLU A 608 11.51 14.94 27.61
C GLU A 608 10.02 15.32 27.73
N LEU A 609 9.24 14.52 28.47
CA LEU A 609 7.83 14.86 28.76
C LEU A 609 7.77 16.08 29.69
N GLN A 610 7.08 17.13 29.26
CA GLN A 610 6.95 18.37 30.01
C GLN A 610 5.91 18.23 31.13
N GLY A 611 6.14 18.92 32.25
CA GLY A 611 5.23 18.98 33.39
C GLY A 611 5.97 19.23 34.71
N GLU A 612 5.22 19.44 35.80
CA GLU A 612 5.80 19.67 37.11
C GLU A 612 6.39 18.38 37.73
N PRO A 613 7.60 18.42 38.31
CA PRO A 613 8.19 17.25 38.97
C PRO A 613 7.28 16.70 40.08
N GLY A 614 6.95 15.40 39.99
CA GLY A 614 6.06 14.73 40.96
C GLY A 614 4.56 14.94 40.71
N GLY A 615 4.19 15.72 39.69
CA GLY A 615 2.81 15.86 39.22
C GLY A 615 2.38 14.73 38.27
N SER A 616 1.15 14.84 37.75
CA SER A 616 0.63 13.98 36.67
C SER A 616 0.58 14.75 35.34
N SER A 617 1.05 14.15 34.25
CA SER A 617 0.86 14.68 32.90
C SER A 617 -0.05 13.74 32.11
N PRO A 618 -0.89 14.24 31.19
CA PRO A 618 -1.44 13.41 30.13
C PRO A 618 -0.31 12.69 29.38
N PRO A 619 -0.53 11.45 28.93
CA PRO A 619 0.51 10.69 28.26
C PRO A 619 0.86 11.31 26.91
N PHE A 620 2.11 11.19 26.49
CA PHE A 620 2.54 11.47 25.12
C PHE A 620 2.92 10.16 24.43
N LYS A 621 2.62 10.01 23.13
CA LYS A 621 2.83 8.75 22.38
C LYS A 621 3.67 9.00 21.13
N ILE A 622 4.89 8.46 21.08
CA ILE A 622 5.81 8.50 19.93
C ILE A 622 5.68 7.19 19.13
N LEU A 623 5.44 7.29 17.83
CA LEU A 623 5.40 6.16 16.90
C LEU A 623 6.79 5.81 16.35
N GLY A 624 7.66 6.80 16.19
CA GLY A 624 9.02 6.61 15.71
C GLY A 624 9.82 7.89 15.55
N ILE A 625 11.09 7.74 15.18
CA ILE A 625 12.01 8.82 14.88
C ILE A 625 12.62 8.54 13.52
N PHE A 626 12.55 9.54 12.65
CA PHE A 626 12.81 9.43 11.23
C PHE A 626 13.91 10.41 10.83
N THR A 627 14.86 9.95 10.02
CA THR A 627 15.99 10.78 9.58
C THR A 627 16.31 10.57 8.11
N THR A 628 16.89 11.58 7.46
CA THR A 628 17.43 11.48 6.09
C THR A 628 18.93 11.49 6.03
#